data_AF-G3T8V5-F1
#
_entry.id   AF-G3T8V5-F1
#
_cell.length_a   1.000
_cell.length_b   1.000
_cell.length_c   1.000
_cell.angle_alpha   90.00
_cell.angle_beta   90.00
_cell.angle_gamma   90.00
#
_symmetry.space_group_name_H-M   'P 1'
#
loop_
_entity.id
_entity.type
_entity.pdbx_description
1 polymer ?
#
loop_
_entity_poly.entity_id
_entity_poly.type
_entity_poly.pdbx_seq_one_letter_code
_entity_poly.pdbx_strand_id
1 'polypeptide(L)'
;LQVNRYVALKLCDYEKPRTFSERESKFTVKFFTLQFFAHFSSLIYIAFILGRINGHPGKSVRLAGLWKLEECHLSGCMMDLFVQMVIIMGLKQTLSTVVEYLGPLRTLPQLRTAAHYSEHCHVFSLFDEFMNPVMQYGFTTIFVAAFPLAPLLALFSNLVEIRLDAIKMTWLQQRLVPRKAKDIGTWLQVLETIGVLAVIGNGLVIAFTSEFIPRVVYKYRYGPCRQGAHPAVDCLTGYVNHSLSVFYIKDFEDPLQKEGWETVTECRYRDYRNAQDYNLSEQFWFLLAIRLAFLILFEHVALCIKLIAAWFVPDVPRKVNNDVLSNKFGRVQKKMKYERQKLQR
;
A
#
# COMPACT_ATOMS: atom_id res chain seq x y z
N LEU A 1 -6.41 -15.88 6.00
CA LEU A 1 -5.12 -15.80 6.73
C LEU A 1 -4.49 -17.16 7.05
N GLN A 2 -5.24 -18.13 7.60
CA GLN A 2 -4.69 -19.43 8.02
C GLN A 2 -4.05 -20.24 6.88
N VAL A 3 -4.62 -20.20 5.67
CA VAL A 3 -4.08 -20.90 4.49
C VAL A 3 -2.69 -20.37 4.10
N ASN A 4 -2.51 -19.05 4.00
CA ASN A 4 -1.22 -18.44 3.67
C ASN A 4 -0.14 -18.81 4.68
N ARG A 5 -0.51 -18.96 5.96
CA ARG A 5 0.41 -19.34 7.03
C ARG A 5 0.85 -20.79 6.88
N TYR A 6 -0.11 -21.68 6.63
CA TYR A 6 0.17 -23.08 6.36
C TYR A 6 1.09 -23.26 5.14
N VAL A 7 0.80 -22.54 4.05
CA VAL A 7 1.62 -22.57 2.83
C VAL A 7 3.04 -22.05 3.12
N ALA A 8 3.18 -20.91 3.79
CA ALA A 8 4.49 -20.34 4.12
C ALA A 8 5.32 -21.27 5.03
N LEU A 9 4.69 -21.91 6.02
CA LEU A 9 5.36 -22.91 6.88
C LEU A 9 5.84 -24.10 6.06
N LYS A 10 4.98 -24.63 5.18
CA LYS A 10 5.32 -25.78 4.32
C LYS A 10 6.47 -25.46 3.38
N LEU A 11 6.51 -24.25 2.80
CA LEU A 11 7.64 -23.79 1.99
C LEU A 11 8.94 -23.71 2.80
N CYS A 12 8.88 -23.20 4.04
CA CYS A 12 10.04 -23.15 4.93
C CYS A 12 10.54 -24.55 5.33
N ASP A 13 9.64 -25.50 5.53
CA ASP A 13 9.99 -26.88 5.87
C ASP A 13 10.68 -27.59 4.70
N TYR A 14 10.30 -27.26 3.45
CA TYR A 14 10.99 -27.73 2.25
C TYR A 14 12.44 -27.21 2.13
N GLU A 15 12.69 -25.97 2.50
CA GLU A 15 14.03 -25.35 2.40
C GLU A 15 15.01 -25.79 3.50
N LYS A 16 14.52 -26.41 4.58
CA LYS A 16 15.34 -26.90 5.72
C LYS A 16 16.43 -25.92 6.18
N PRO A 17 16.08 -24.70 6.62
CA PRO A 17 17.05 -23.71 7.09
C PRO A 17 17.88 -24.21 8.27
N ARG A 18 19.16 -23.83 8.31
CA ARG A 18 20.15 -24.39 9.25
C ARG A 18 20.04 -23.82 10.65
N THR A 19 19.57 -22.57 10.78
CA THR A 19 19.41 -21.89 12.07
C THR A 19 17.97 -21.42 12.29
N PHE A 20 17.61 -21.27 13.56
CA PHE A 20 16.30 -20.76 13.93
C PHE A 20 16.04 -19.33 13.41
N SER A 21 17.03 -18.45 13.51
CA SER A 21 16.92 -17.06 13.02
C SER A 21 16.76 -16.98 11.51
N GLU A 22 17.47 -17.83 10.76
CA GLU A 22 17.31 -17.91 9.31
C GLU A 22 15.92 -18.43 8.92
N ARG A 23 15.39 -19.41 9.65
CA ARG A 23 14.03 -19.92 9.46
C ARG A 23 13.00 -18.82 9.66
N GLU A 24 13.14 -18.03 10.72
CA GLU A 24 12.25 -16.92 11.04
C GLU A 24 12.30 -15.82 9.97
N SER A 25 13.48 -15.44 9.49
CA SER A 25 13.64 -14.47 8.41
C SER A 25 13.00 -14.94 7.10
N LYS A 26 13.29 -16.18 6.67
CA LYS A 26 12.71 -16.77 5.46
C LYS A 26 11.20 -16.91 5.55
N PHE A 27 10.68 -17.32 6.70
CA PHE A 27 9.25 -17.39 6.96
C PHE A 27 8.59 -16.00 6.86
N THR A 28 9.23 -15.00 7.47
CA THR A 28 8.77 -13.61 7.46
C THR A 28 8.57 -13.10 6.05
N VAL A 29 9.60 -13.22 5.19
CA VAL A 29 9.55 -12.71 3.82
C VAL A 29 8.46 -13.42 3.01
N LYS A 30 8.39 -14.76 3.09
CA LYS A 30 7.40 -15.54 2.32
C LYS A 30 5.97 -15.23 2.74
N PHE A 31 5.71 -15.26 4.04
CA PHE A 31 4.37 -15.00 4.54
C PHE A 31 3.96 -13.55 4.29
N PHE A 32 4.84 -12.58 4.54
CA PHE A 32 4.59 -11.18 4.21
C PHE A 32 4.25 -11.01 2.73
N THR A 33 5.02 -11.62 1.82
CA THR A 33 4.77 -11.54 0.37
C THR A 33 3.39 -12.07 0.00
N LEU A 34 3.01 -13.26 0.52
CA LEU A 34 1.68 -13.84 0.28
C LEU A 34 0.56 -12.96 0.83
N GLN A 35 0.75 -12.39 2.02
CA GLN A 35 -0.22 -11.50 2.64
C GLN A 35 -0.33 -10.17 1.90
N PHE A 36 0.80 -9.63 1.44
CA PHE A 36 0.86 -8.43 0.63
C PHE A 36 0.02 -8.60 -0.64
N PHE A 37 0.26 -9.64 -1.43
CA PHE A 37 -0.56 -9.91 -2.61
C PHE A 37 -2.03 -10.12 -2.28
N ALA A 38 -2.35 -10.87 -1.22
CA ALA A 38 -3.74 -11.11 -0.84
C ALA A 38 -4.50 -9.83 -0.49
N HIS A 39 -3.85 -8.86 0.16
CA HIS A 39 -4.50 -7.64 0.63
C HIS A 39 -4.44 -6.49 -0.37
N PHE A 40 -3.34 -6.36 -1.12
CA PHE A 40 -3.13 -5.27 -2.06
C PHE A 40 -3.58 -5.58 -3.49
N SER A 41 -3.80 -6.85 -3.86
CA SER A 41 -4.23 -7.22 -5.22
C SER A 41 -5.52 -6.51 -5.64
N SER A 42 -6.51 -6.44 -4.76
CA SER A 42 -7.78 -5.77 -5.07
C SER A 42 -7.59 -4.26 -5.25
N LEU A 43 -6.81 -3.60 -4.40
CA LEU A 43 -6.48 -2.17 -4.53
C LEU A 43 -5.69 -1.89 -5.82
N ILE A 44 -4.70 -2.73 -6.13
CA ILE A 44 -3.89 -2.63 -7.36
C ILE A 44 -4.79 -2.80 -8.59
N TYR A 45 -5.74 -3.75 -8.55
CA TYR A 45 -6.70 -3.97 -9.62
C TYR A 45 -7.58 -2.75 -9.86
N ILE A 46 -8.20 -2.19 -8.80
CA ILE A 46 -9.05 -0.99 -8.93
C ILE A 46 -8.22 0.22 -9.38
N ALA A 47 -6.98 0.35 -8.90
CA ALA A 47 -6.15 1.52 -9.21
C ALA A 47 -5.67 1.56 -10.67
N PHE A 48 -5.25 0.42 -11.21
CA PHE A 48 -4.47 0.39 -12.44
C PHE A 48 -5.10 -0.41 -13.59
N ILE A 49 -5.95 -1.38 -13.29
CA ILE A 49 -6.51 -2.30 -14.28
C ILE A 49 -7.97 -1.96 -14.60
N LEU A 50 -8.75 -1.64 -13.57
CA LEU A 50 -10.17 -1.34 -13.69
C LEU A 50 -10.43 -0.13 -14.61
N GLY A 51 -11.38 -0.27 -15.52
CA GLY A 51 -11.78 0.80 -16.46
C GLY A 51 -10.75 1.13 -17.55
N ARG A 52 -9.59 0.45 -17.61
CA ARG A 52 -8.53 0.72 -18.60
C ARG A 52 -8.55 -0.22 -19.80
N ILE A 53 -9.05 -1.44 -19.63
CA ILE A 53 -8.98 -2.51 -20.64
C ILE A 53 -10.35 -2.70 -21.33
N ASN A 54 -11.33 -1.83 -21.08
CA ASN A 54 -12.73 -2.10 -21.45
C ASN A 54 -13.03 -1.93 -22.95
N GLY A 55 -12.13 -1.31 -23.72
CA GLY A 55 -12.35 -1.05 -25.15
C GLY A 55 -13.33 0.11 -25.37
N HIS A 56 -14.06 0.09 -26.49
CA HIS A 56 -15.12 1.06 -26.80
C HIS A 56 -16.49 0.37 -26.81
N PRO A 57 -17.60 1.11 -26.69
CA PRO A 57 -18.95 0.52 -26.57
C PRO A 57 -19.31 -0.48 -27.67
N GLY A 58 -18.88 -0.22 -28.92
CA GLY A 58 -19.12 -1.13 -30.06
C GLY A 58 -18.41 -2.48 -29.95
N LYS A 59 -17.24 -2.52 -29.30
CA LYS A 59 -16.45 -3.75 -29.11
C LYS A 59 -15.81 -3.77 -27.72
N SER A 60 -16.61 -4.13 -26.72
CA SER A 60 -16.15 -4.28 -25.35
C SER A 60 -15.30 -5.55 -25.19
N VAL A 61 -14.22 -5.48 -24.42
CA VAL A 61 -13.43 -6.68 -24.08
C VAL A 61 -14.24 -7.55 -23.11
N ARG A 62 -14.49 -8.80 -23.51
CA ARG A 62 -15.21 -9.81 -22.70
C ARG A 62 -14.23 -10.86 -22.17
N LEU A 63 -14.23 -11.07 -20.86
CA LEU A 63 -13.46 -12.14 -20.22
C LEU A 63 -14.10 -13.49 -20.56
N ALA A 64 -13.30 -14.40 -21.13
CA ALA A 64 -13.74 -15.69 -21.64
C ALA A 64 -14.93 -15.60 -22.63
N GLY A 65 -15.08 -14.47 -23.33
CA GLY A 65 -16.15 -14.23 -24.31
C GLY A 65 -17.55 -13.99 -23.73
N LEU A 66 -17.73 -14.14 -22.41
CA LEU A 66 -19.04 -14.16 -21.76
C LEU A 66 -19.27 -12.94 -20.85
N TRP A 67 -18.26 -12.55 -20.07
CA TRP A 67 -18.43 -11.55 -19.01
C TRP A 67 -17.77 -10.23 -19.39
N LYS A 68 -18.55 -9.15 -19.41
CA LYS A 68 -18.03 -7.80 -19.61
C LYS A 68 -17.21 -7.37 -18.39
N LEU A 69 -16.04 -6.76 -18.61
CA LEU A 69 -15.23 -6.20 -17.54
C LEU A 69 -15.96 -5.04 -16.83
N GLU A 70 -15.70 -4.89 -15.54
CA GLU A 70 -16.26 -3.82 -14.72
C GLU A 70 -15.74 -2.43 -15.17
N GLU A 71 -16.63 -1.44 -15.14
CA GLU A 71 -16.35 -0.03 -15.43
C GLU A 71 -16.27 0.74 -14.11
N CYS A 72 -15.42 1.77 -14.06
CA CYS A 72 -15.36 2.63 -12.89
C CYS A 72 -16.61 3.51 -12.76
N HIS A 73 -16.92 3.93 -11.54
CA HIS A 73 -18.02 4.86 -11.29
C HIS A 73 -17.85 6.19 -12.04
N LEU A 74 -18.93 6.95 -12.28
CA LEU A 74 -18.87 8.24 -13.02
C LEU A 74 -17.87 9.25 -12.42
N SER A 75 -17.68 9.20 -11.10
CA SER A 75 -16.73 10.04 -10.36
C SER A 75 -15.26 9.65 -10.60
N GLY A 76 -15.01 8.46 -11.17
CA GLY A 76 -13.71 7.89 -11.47
C GLY A 76 -13.26 6.83 -10.45
N CYS A 77 -12.27 6.02 -10.84
CA CYS A 77 -11.76 4.90 -10.04
C CYS A 77 -11.09 5.33 -8.72
N MET A 78 -10.71 6.61 -8.58
CA MET A 78 -10.12 7.16 -7.35
C MET A 78 -11.12 7.11 -6.18
N MET A 79 -12.42 7.31 -6.43
CA MET A 79 -13.43 7.19 -5.39
C MET A 79 -13.63 5.74 -4.95
N ASP A 80 -13.61 4.80 -5.91
CA ASP A 80 -13.73 3.37 -5.61
C ASP A 80 -12.55 2.91 -4.74
N LEU A 81 -11.33 3.38 -5.05
CA LEU A 81 -10.15 3.18 -4.18
C LEU A 81 -10.33 3.79 -2.79
N PHE A 82 -10.78 5.03 -2.70
CA PHE A 82 -10.98 5.72 -1.42
C PHE A 82 -11.97 4.93 -0.53
N VAL A 83 -13.12 4.55 -1.08
CA VAL A 83 -14.14 3.78 -0.35
C VAL A 83 -13.57 2.44 0.08
N GLN A 84 -12.87 1.74 -0.81
CA GLN A 84 -12.27 0.45 -0.48
C GLN A 84 -11.22 0.57 0.64
N MET A 85 -10.38 1.61 0.63
CA MET A 85 -9.41 1.86 1.70
C MET A 85 -10.07 2.16 3.04
N VAL A 86 -11.12 2.99 3.05
CA VAL A 86 -11.88 3.28 4.28
C VAL A 86 -12.49 2.00 4.85
N ILE A 87 -13.07 1.15 3.99
CA ILE A 87 -13.65 -0.13 4.42
C ILE A 87 -12.56 -1.05 4.97
N ILE A 88 -11.45 -1.25 4.24
CA ILE A 88 -10.37 -2.15 4.68
C ILE A 88 -9.75 -1.67 5.99
N MET A 89 -9.41 -0.38 6.11
CA MET A 89 -8.78 0.16 7.31
C MET A 89 -9.76 0.23 8.48
N GLY A 90 -10.99 0.67 8.25
CA GLY A 90 -12.01 0.78 9.29
C GLY A 90 -12.50 -0.58 9.79
N LEU A 91 -12.83 -1.51 8.89
CA LEU A 91 -13.29 -2.84 9.25
C LEU A 91 -12.20 -3.66 9.93
N LYS A 92 -10.97 -3.63 9.41
CA LYS A 92 -9.87 -4.38 10.02
C LYS A 92 -9.59 -3.87 11.44
N GLN A 93 -9.61 -2.56 11.66
CA GLN A 93 -9.35 -1.99 12.98
C GLN A 93 -10.46 -2.32 13.98
N THR A 94 -11.71 -2.15 13.57
CA THR A 94 -12.87 -2.41 14.44
C THR A 94 -12.99 -3.88 14.77
N LEU A 95 -12.78 -4.78 13.80
CA LEU A 95 -12.79 -6.22 14.05
C LEU A 95 -11.63 -6.67 14.94
N SER A 96 -10.42 -6.12 14.76
CA SER A 96 -9.28 -6.45 15.63
C SER A 96 -9.59 -6.08 17.08
N THR A 97 -10.04 -4.84 17.30
CA THR A 97 -10.43 -4.31 18.62
C THR A 97 -11.53 -5.17 19.27
N VAL A 98 -12.55 -5.54 18.50
CA VAL A 98 -13.71 -6.32 19.00
C VAL A 98 -13.32 -7.77 19.31
N VAL A 99 -12.55 -8.42 18.45
CA VAL A 99 -12.10 -9.81 18.66
C VAL A 99 -11.17 -9.90 19.86
N GLU A 100 -10.25 -8.96 20.03
CA GLU A 100 -9.32 -8.95 21.16
C GLU A 100 -10.03 -8.65 22.49
N TYR A 101 -11.01 -7.74 22.49
CA TYR A 101 -11.78 -7.42 23.69
C TYR A 101 -12.77 -8.55 24.07
N LEU A 102 -13.46 -9.15 23.10
CA LEU A 102 -14.46 -10.21 23.35
C LEU A 102 -13.87 -11.62 23.43
N GLY A 103 -12.67 -11.85 22.90
CA GLY A 103 -11.96 -13.12 22.94
C GLY A 103 -11.89 -13.75 24.35
N PRO A 104 -11.43 -13.03 25.39
CA PRO A 104 -11.37 -13.58 26.74
C PRO A 104 -12.74 -13.82 27.39
N LEU A 105 -13.80 -13.13 26.94
CA LEU A 105 -15.16 -13.30 27.47
C LEU A 105 -15.85 -14.55 26.92
N ARG A 106 -15.45 -15.03 25.74
CA ARG A 106 -16.05 -16.22 25.08
C ARG A 106 -15.45 -17.55 25.54
N THR A 107 -14.30 -17.56 26.24
CA THR A 107 -13.70 -18.80 26.75
C THR A 107 -14.25 -19.16 28.12
N LEU A 108 -15.06 -20.24 28.19
CA LEU A 108 -15.48 -20.88 29.45
C LEU A 108 -14.24 -21.21 30.32
N PRO A 109 -14.32 -21.10 31.67
CA PRO A 109 -13.19 -21.36 32.56
C PRO A 109 -12.58 -22.76 32.41
N GLN A 110 -13.35 -23.76 31.95
CA GLN A 110 -12.90 -25.14 31.72
C GLN A 110 -12.13 -25.34 30.39
N LEU A 111 -12.36 -24.52 29.36
CA LEU A 111 -11.55 -24.53 28.13
C LEU A 111 -10.25 -23.73 28.27
N ARG A 112 -10.14 -22.89 29.30
CA ARG A 112 -8.94 -22.11 29.61
C ARG A 112 -7.74 -23.02 29.84
N THR A 113 -7.90 -24.13 30.54
CA THR A 113 -6.85 -25.13 30.82
C THR A 113 -6.49 -26.00 29.61
N ALA A 114 -7.44 -26.27 28.70
CA ALA A 114 -7.17 -27.02 27.47
C ALA A 114 -6.52 -26.17 26.37
N ALA A 115 -6.93 -24.90 26.23
CA ALA A 115 -6.24 -23.93 25.38
C ALA A 115 -4.83 -23.62 25.90
N HIS A 116 -4.65 -23.55 27.22
CA HIS A 116 -3.37 -23.37 27.91
C HIS A 116 -2.35 -24.51 27.67
N TYR A 117 -2.80 -25.73 27.32
CA TYR A 117 -1.91 -26.85 26.96
C TYR A 117 -1.67 -26.98 25.44
N SER A 118 -2.63 -26.52 24.63
CA SER A 118 -2.56 -26.57 23.14
C SER A 118 -1.77 -25.38 22.55
N GLU A 119 -1.69 -24.26 23.27
CA GLU A 119 -0.66 -23.23 23.03
C GLU A 119 0.71 -23.76 23.48
N HIS A 120 1.26 -24.72 22.75
CA HIS A 120 2.70 -24.75 22.59
C HIS A 120 3.12 -23.38 22.08
N CYS A 121 3.59 -22.53 23.02
CA CYS A 121 4.31 -21.28 22.85
C CYS A 121 4.70 -21.11 21.37
N HIS A 122 3.78 -20.55 20.58
CA HIS A 122 3.98 -20.51 19.14
C HIS A 122 5.24 -19.69 18.97
N VAL A 123 6.26 -20.30 18.39
CA VAL A 123 7.58 -19.71 18.21
C VAL A 123 7.51 -18.38 17.42
N PHE A 124 6.35 -18.11 16.81
CA PHE A 124 5.99 -16.93 16.05
C PHE A 124 4.85 -16.09 16.69
N SER A 125 4.61 -16.14 18.01
CA SER A 125 3.52 -15.34 18.63
C SER A 125 3.67 -13.84 18.37
N LEU A 126 4.91 -13.32 18.44
CA LEU A 126 5.21 -11.91 18.14
C LEU A 126 5.11 -11.58 16.64
N PHE A 127 5.16 -12.59 15.77
CA PHE A 127 5.22 -12.37 14.33
C PHE A 127 3.91 -11.77 13.80
N ASP A 128 2.77 -12.29 14.25
CA ASP A 128 1.45 -11.76 13.87
C ASP A 128 1.27 -10.32 14.39
N GLU A 129 1.82 -10.02 15.58
CA GLU A 129 1.84 -8.69 16.20
C GLU A 129 2.72 -7.69 15.44
N PHE A 130 3.82 -8.12 14.80
CA PHE A 130 4.60 -7.27 13.91
C PHE A 130 3.97 -7.13 12.51
N MET A 131 3.35 -8.19 11.99
CA MET A 131 2.77 -8.16 10.65
C MET A 131 1.64 -7.14 10.54
N ASN A 132 0.73 -7.10 11.52
CA ASN A 132 -0.44 -6.24 11.50
C ASN A 132 -0.10 -4.75 11.29
N PRO A 133 0.79 -4.13 12.11
CA PRO A 133 1.19 -2.74 11.93
C PRO A 133 2.03 -2.53 10.67
N VAL A 134 2.85 -3.51 10.24
CA VAL A 134 3.62 -3.40 8.99
C VAL A 134 2.69 -3.36 7.76
N MET A 135 1.63 -4.16 7.74
CA MET A 135 0.62 -4.11 6.67
C MET A 135 -0.15 -2.78 6.67
N GLN A 136 -0.47 -2.26 7.85
CA GLN A 136 -1.11 -0.94 8.01
C GLN A 136 -0.19 0.20 7.54
N TYR A 137 1.11 0.10 7.82
CA TYR A 137 2.12 0.99 7.24
C TYR A 137 2.11 0.93 5.71
N GLY A 138 1.98 -0.25 5.11
CA GLY A 138 1.81 -0.40 3.66
C GLY A 138 0.57 0.32 3.12
N PHE A 139 -0.59 0.14 3.75
CA PHE A 139 -1.83 0.82 3.31
C PHE A 139 -1.74 2.34 3.42
N THR A 140 -1.10 2.85 4.46
CA THR A 140 -0.96 4.29 4.71
C THR A 140 0.09 4.96 3.84
N THR A 141 1.08 4.22 3.33
CA THR A 141 2.17 4.78 2.52
C THR A 141 1.96 4.59 1.02
N ILE A 142 1.55 3.40 0.55
CA ILE A 142 1.48 3.10 -0.89
C ILE A 142 0.33 3.83 -1.60
N PHE A 143 -0.77 4.08 -0.89
CA PHE A 143 -1.98 4.69 -1.44
C PHE A 143 -2.36 6.02 -0.77
N VAL A 144 -1.39 6.72 -0.17
CA VAL A 144 -1.65 8.00 0.52
C VAL A 144 -2.20 9.07 -0.42
N ALA A 145 -1.81 9.05 -1.69
CA ALA A 145 -2.33 9.97 -2.70
C ALA A 145 -3.83 9.80 -2.97
N ALA A 146 -4.38 8.60 -2.74
CA ALA A 146 -5.81 8.35 -2.87
C ALA A 146 -6.58 8.73 -1.60
N PHE A 147 -5.98 8.52 -0.42
CA PHE A 147 -6.61 8.81 0.87
C PHE A 147 -5.67 9.54 1.84
N PRO A 148 -5.71 10.88 1.87
CA PRO A 148 -4.79 11.68 2.68
C PRO A 148 -5.04 11.57 4.20
N LEU A 149 -6.24 11.15 4.63
CA LEU A 149 -6.58 10.99 6.05
C LEU A 149 -6.12 9.62 6.61
N ALA A 150 -5.54 8.74 5.79
CA ALA A 150 -5.09 7.41 6.22
C ALA A 150 -4.14 7.45 7.43
N PRO A 151 -3.12 8.35 7.49
CA PRO A 151 -2.23 8.42 8.63
C PRO A 151 -2.92 8.80 9.94
N LEU A 152 -3.96 9.63 9.90
CA LEU A 152 -4.72 10.02 11.10
C LEU A 152 -5.55 8.85 11.64
N LEU A 153 -6.20 8.10 10.77
CA LEU A 153 -6.90 6.87 11.17
C LEU A 153 -5.91 5.85 11.74
N ALA A 154 -4.75 5.71 11.11
CA ALA A 154 -3.69 4.83 11.57
C ALA A 154 -3.10 5.23 12.93
N LEU A 155 -3.02 6.53 13.22
CA LEU A 155 -2.60 7.03 14.52
C LEU A 155 -3.60 6.60 15.61
N PHE A 156 -4.89 6.84 15.39
CA PHE A 156 -5.93 6.50 16.34
C PHE A 156 -5.97 4.99 16.63
N SER A 157 -5.90 4.17 15.58
CA SER A 157 -5.80 2.72 15.73
C SER A 157 -4.59 2.29 16.53
N ASN A 158 -3.41 2.86 16.24
CA ASN A 158 -2.18 2.47 16.93
C ASN A 158 -2.22 2.85 18.42
N LEU A 159 -2.88 3.95 18.78
CA LEU A 159 -3.06 4.33 20.19
C LEU A 159 -3.92 3.32 20.96
N VAL A 160 -4.97 2.80 20.33
CA VAL A 160 -5.82 1.75 20.91
C VAL A 160 -5.05 0.43 20.97
N GLU A 161 -4.38 0.04 19.89
CA GLU A 161 -3.63 -1.22 19.77
C GLU A 161 -2.56 -1.35 20.87
N ILE A 162 -1.77 -0.30 21.12
CA ILE A 162 -0.73 -0.30 22.18
C ILE A 162 -1.33 -0.66 23.55
N ARG A 163 -2.57 -0.24 23.83
CA ARG A 163 -3.24 -0.54 25.10
C ARG A 163 -3.79 -1.97 25.12
N LEU A 164 -4.35 -2.44 24.01
CA LEU A 164 -4.85 -3.81 23.88
C LEU A 164 -3.72 -4.83 23.98
N ASP A 165 -2.61 -4.60 23.27
CA ASP A 165 -1.41 -5.44 23.33
C ASP A 165 -0.84 -5.50 24.76
N ALA A 166 -0.78 -4.36 25.46
CA ALA A 166 -0.33 -4.32 26.84
C ALA A 166 -1.22 -5.17 27.76
N ILE A 167 -2.55 -5.08 27.63
CA ILE A 167 -3.51 -5.89 28.40
C ILE A 167 -3.34 -7.37 28.07
N LYS A 168 -3.23 -7.71 26.78
CA LYS A 168 -3.06 -9.07 26.30
C LYS A 168 -1.80 -9.73 26.87
N MET A 169 -0.67 -9.03 26.81
CA MET A 169 0.61 -9.52 27.34
C MET A 169 0.65 -9.63 28.86
N THR A 170 -0.14 -8.83 29.60
CA THR A 170 -0.11 -8.80 31.07
C THR A 170 -1.19 -9.67 31.73
N TRP A 171 -2.37 -9.83 31.12
CA TRP A 171 -3.51 -10.54 31.71
C TRP A 171 -3.94 -11.80 30.94
N LEU A 172 -3.66 -11.90 29.64
CA LEU A 172 -4.21 -12.97 28.79
C LEU A 172 -3.19 -14.04 28.41
N GLN A 173 -1.91 -13.71 28.33
CA GLN A 173 -0.85 -14.62 27.89
C GLN A 173 0.11 -15.01 29.01
N GLN A 174 0.68 -16.21 28.92
CA GLN A 174 1.78 -16.61 29.79
C GLN A 174 3.04 -15.82 29.43
N ARG A 175 3.83 -15.49 30.46
CA ARG A 175 5.09 -14.76 30.32
C ARG A 175 6.04 -15.46 29.33
N LEU A 176 6.40 -14.75 28.26
CA LEU A 176 7.40 -15.18 27.28
C LEU A 176 8.82 -15.21 27.87
N VAL A 177 9.64 -16.14 27.38
CA VAL A 177 11.06 -16.21 27.75
C VAL A 177 11.82 -15.03 27.11
N PRO A 178 12.51 -14.19 27.90
CA PRO A 178 13.20 -13.02 27.36
C PRO A 178 14.35 -13.45 26.43
N ARG A 179 14.36 -12.92 25.21
CA ARG A 179 15.44 -13.09 24.22
C ARG A 179 16.11 -11.75 23.96
N LYS A 180 17.43 -11.75 23.81
CA LYS A 180 18.19 -10.55 23.42
C LYS A 180 18.23 -10.46 21.90
N ALA A 181 17.70 -9.38 21.35
CA ALA A 181 17.83 -9.02 19.94
C ALA A 181 18.50 -7.65 19.84
N LYS A 182 19.34 -7.46 18.82
CA LYS A 182 20.00 -6.17 18.57
C LYS A 182 19.04 -5.20 17.86
N ASP A 183 18.28 -5.71 16.90
CA ASP A 183 17.42 -4.96 15.99
C ASP A 183 16.10 -5.71 15.77
N ILE A 184 15.12 -5.06 15.12
CA ILE A 184 13.82 -5.67 14.74
C ILE A 184 14.01 -6.77 13.65
N GLY A 185 15.19 -6.80 13.01
CA GLY A 185 15.58 -7.84 12.05
C GLY A 185 15.01 -7.61 10.65
N THR A 186 14.53 -8.67 10.01
CA THR A 186 14.05 -8.68 8.62
C THR A 186 12.94 -7.66 8.34
N TRP A 187 12.17 -7.28 9.37
CA TRP A 187 11.11 -6.27 9.24
C TRP A 187 11.63 -4.90 8.80
N LEU A 188 12.88 -4.54 9.13
CA LEU A 188 13.49 -3.29 8.63
C LEU A 188 13.63 -3.32 7.10
N GLN A 189 14.09 -4.44 6.54
CA GLN A 189 14.21 -4.62 5.09
C GLN A 189 12.83 -4.61 4.42
N VAL A 190 11.82 -5.21 5.06
CA VAL A 190 10.43 -5.18 4.58
C VAL A 190 9.90 -3.75 4.55
N LEU A 191 10.08 -2.98 5.63
CA LEU A 191 9.64 -1.58 5.69
C LEU A 191 10.35 -0.71 4.64
N GLU A 192 11.64 -0.92 4.41
CA GLU A 192 12.37 -0.23 3.34
C GLU A 192 11.81 -0.58 1.95
N THR A 193 11.51 -1.86 1.71
CA THR A 193 10.92 -2.32 0.45
C THR A 193 9.54 -1.69 0.23
N ILE A 194 8.69 -1.65 1.27
CA ILE A 194 7.40 -0.95 1.23
C ILE A 194 7.60 0.54 0.92
N GLY A 195 8.61 1.18 1.51
CA GLY A 195 8.92 2.59 1.24
C GLY A 195 9.27 2.87 -0.22
N VAL A 196 10.03 1.98 -0.87
CA VAL A 196 10.32 2.08 -2.31
C VAL A 196 9.06 1.86 -3.14
N LEU A 197 8.28 0.82 -2.82
CA LEU A 197 7.00 0.54 -3.48
C LEU A 197 6.00 1.69 -3.30
N ALA A 198 6.05 2.42 -2.19
CA ALA A 198 5.17 3.55 -1.93
C ALA A 198 5.45 4.73 -2.86
N VAL A 199 6.71 5.01 -3.20
CA VAL A 199 7.05 6.05 -4.18
C VAL A 199 6.47 5.69 -5.55
N ILE A 200 6.68 4.45 -6.01
CA ILE A 200 6.19 3.96 -7.30
C ILE A 200 4.65 3.95 -7.31
N GLY A 201 4.03 3.41 -6.26
CA GLY A 201 2.57 3.30 -6.12
C GLY A 201 1.88 4.66 -6.16
N ASN A 202 2.35 5.64 -5.38
CA ASN A 202 1.77 6.99 -5.41
C ASN A 202 1.99 7.69 -6.76
N GLY A 203 3.17 7.53 -7.36
CA GLY A 203 3.44 8.06 -8.70
C GLY A 203 2.45 7.53 -9.73
N LEU A 204 2.23 6.21 -9.73
CA LEU A 204 1.26 5.56 -10.61
C LEU A 204 -0.18 6.00 -10.33
N VAL A 205 -0.59 6.11 -9.06
CA VAL A 205 -1.94 6.57 -8.68
C VAL A 205 -2.19 8.00 -9.18
N ILE A 206 -1.22 8.90 -9.01
CA ILE A 206 -1.34 10.29 -9.49
C ILE A 206 -1.31 10.34 -11.03
N ALA A 207 -0.47 9.54 -11.68
CA ALA A 207 -0.36 9.57 -13.12
C ALA A 207 -1.59 8.98 -13.83
N PHE A 208 -2.05 7.84 -13.35
CA PHE A 208 -3.04 7.03 -14.04
C PHE A 208 -4.43 7.11 -13.39
N THR A 209 -4.55 6.97 -12.08
CA THR A 209 -5.87 6.92 -11.44
C THR A 209 -6.47 8.32 -11.21
N SER A 210 -5.62 9.33 -11.02
CA SER A 210 -6.03 10.71 -10.80
C SER A 210 -6.38 11.47 -12.09
N GLU A 211 -7.33 12.39 -11.96
CA GLU A 211 -7.70 13.38 -12.98
C GLU A 211 -6.76 14.60 -13.02
N PHE A 212 -5.70 14.60 -12.21
CA PHE A 212 -4.76 15.70 -12.15
C PHE A 212 -4.10 15.99 -13.50
N ILE A 213 -3.45 14.99 -14.12
CA ILE A 213 -2.70 15.19 -15.36
C ILE A 213 -3.61 15.63 -16.53
N PRO A 214 -4.73 14.95 -16.83
CA PRO A 214 -5.61 15.37 -17.92
C PRO A 214 -6.16 16.79 -17.74
N ARG A 215 -6.52 17.20 -16.52
CA ARG A 215 -7.00 18.57 -16.23
C ARG A 215 -5.90 19.62 -16.44
N VAL A 216 -4.67 19.32 -16.01
CA VAL A 216 -3.51 20.21 -16.23
C VAL A 216 -3.23 20.37 -17.72
N VAL A 217 -3.21 19.26 -18.47
CA VAL A 217 -2.99 19.29 -19.92
C VAL A 217 -4.10 20.06 -20.63
N TYR A 218 -5.37 19.84 -20.25
CA TYR A 218 -6.48 20.61 -20.79
C TYR A 218 -6.30 22.11 -20.52
N LYS A 219 -6.07 22.50 -19.26
CA LYS A 219 -5.90 23.90 -18.84
C LYS A 219 -4.86 24.65 -19.68
N TYR A 220 -3.71 24.04 -19.95
CA TYR A 220 -2.61 24.72 -20.66
C TYR A 220 -2.66 24.56 -22.18
N ARG A 221 -3.29 23.52 -22.73
CA ARG A 221 -3.22 23.22 -24.17
C ARG A 221 -4.52 23.41 -24.95
N TYR A 222 -5.67 23.16 -24.31
CA TYR A 222 -6.98 23.07 -24.96
C TYR A 222 -8.02 24.03 -24.36
N GLY A 223 -7.87 24.41 -23.09
CA GLY A 223 -8.81 25.24 -22.36
C GLY A 223 -8.78 26.71 -22.80
N PRO A 224 -9.80 27.48 -22.38
CA PRO A 224 -9.95 28.90 -22.76
C PRO A 224 -8.80 29.79 -22.28
N CYS A 225 -8.06 29.37 -21.25
CA CYS A 225 -6.89 30.10 -20.72
C CYS A 225 -5.60 29.87 -21.51
N ARG A 226 -5.62 29.17 -22.64
CA ARG A 226 -4.43 28.91 -23.47
C ARG A 226 -3.69 30.18 -23.88
N GLN A 227 -4.42 31.27 -24.16
CA GLN A 227 -3.87 32.54 -24.65
C GLN A 227 -3.67 33.59 -23.55
N GLY A 228 -3.99 33.27 -22.30
CA GLY A 228 -3.92 34.20 -21.16
C GLY A 228 -5.07 34.00 -20.18
N ALA A 229 -4.87 34.40 -18.93
CA ALA A 229 -5.91 34.34 -17.91
C ALA A 229 -6.94 35.46 -18.12
N HIS A 230 -8.14 35.10 -18.58
CA HIS A 230 -9.27 36.01 -18.57
C HIS A 230 -9.97 35.91 -17.20
N PRO A 231 -10.13 37.02 -16.45
CA PRO A 231 -10.67 36.98 -15.09
C PRO A 231 -12.14 36.54 -14.99
N ALA A 232 -12.86 36.47 -16.11
CA ALA A 232 -14.28 36.15 -16.15
C ALA A 232 -14.59 34.64 -16.35
N VAL A 233 -13.61 33.81 -16.71
CA VAL A 233 -13.85 32.41 -17.12
C VAL A 233 -12.88 31.47 -16.43
N ASP A 234 -13.41 30.44 -15.74
CA ASP A 234 -12.57 29.37 -15.20
C ASP A 234 -11.91 28.56 -16.33
N CYS A 235 -10.62 28.29 -16.20
CA CYS A 235 -9.82 27.61 -17.21
C CYS A 235 -10.25 26.15 -17.46
N LEU A 236 -11.03 25.56 -16.55
CA LEU A 236 -11.58 24.21 -16.68
C LEU A 236 -12.99 24.18 -17.30
N THR A 237 -13.56 25.33 -17.68
CA THR A 237 -14.83 25.35 -18.42
C THR A 237 -14.71 24.54 -19.72
N GLY A 238 -15.72 23.71 -19.98
CA GLY A 238 -15.74 22.80 -21.13
C GLY A 238 -14.93 21.50 -20.98
N TYR A 239 -14.21 21.28 -19.87
CA TYR A 239 -13.37 20.09 -19.68
C TYR A 239 -14.14 18.77 -19.85
N VAL A 240 -15.32 18.65 -19.23
CA VAL A 240 -16.14 17.43 -19.31
C VAL A 240 -16.60 17.17 -20.75
N ASN A 241 -16.91 18.22 -21.52
CA ASN A 241 -17.30 18.07 -22.91
C ASN A 241 -16.12 17.62 -23.79
N HIS A 242 -14.91 18.09 -23.47
CA HIS A 242 -13.68 17.70 -24.18
C HIS A 242 -13.18 16.31 -23.80
N SER A 243 -13.36 15.86 -22.56
CA SER A 243 -12.85 14.57 -22.07
C SER A 243 -13.70 13.37 -22.47
N LEU A 244 -14.88 13.61 -23.03
CA LEU A 244 -15.82 12.57 -23.49
C LEU A 244 -15.69 12.37 -25.00
N SER A 245 -15.58 11.11 -25.41
CA SER A 245 -15.70 10.70 -26.81
C SER A 245 -17.14 10.35 -27.17
N VAL A 246 -17.53 10.64 -28.40
CA VAL A 246 -18.86 10.33 -28.95
C VAL A 246 -18.87 8.93 -29.53
N PHE A 247 -19.96 8.20 -29.30
CA PHE A 247 -20.26 6.90 -29.91
C PHE A 247 -21.66 6.93 -30.50
N TYR A 248 -21.82 6.47 -31.74
CA TYR A 248 -23.12 6.40 -32.38
C TYR A 248 -23.79 5.05 -32.13
N ILE A 249 -25.05 5.05 -31.70
CA ILE A 249 -25.76 3.83 -31.28
C ILE A 249 -25.98 2.85 -32.46
N LYS A 250 -26.00 3.37 -33.70
CA LYS A 250 -26.05 2.55 -34.92
C LYS A 250 -24.91 1.53 -35.03
N ASP A 251 -23.75 1.83 -34.43
CA ASP A 251 -22.52 1.05 -34.55
C ASP A 251 -22.37 -0.01 -33.44
N PHE A 252 -23.43 -0.27 -32.65
CA PHE A 252 -23.46 -1.39 -31.71
C PHE A 252 -23.55 -2.74 -32.44
N GLU A 253 -22.62 -3.64 -32.11
CA GLU A 253 -22.59 -5.03 -32.61
C GLU A 253 -23.72 -5.90 -32.01
N ASP A 254 -24.15 -5.64 -30.76
CA ASP A 254 -25.10 -6.49 -30.03
C ASP A 254 -26.55 -5.96 -30.15
N PRO A 255 -27.48 -6.65 -30.84
CA PRO A 255 -28.85 -6.17 -31.08
C PRO A 255 -29.71 -6.15 -29.80
N LEU A 256 -29.41 -6.97 -28.79
CA LEU A 256 -30.12 -6.98 -27.50
C LEU A 256 -29.95 -5.68 -26.70
N GLN A 257 -28.89 -4.92 -26.98
CA GLN A 257 -28.61 -3.65 -26.30
C GLN A 257 -29.26 -2.44 -26.99
N LYS A 258 -29.87 -2.66 -28.16
CA LYS A 258 -30.63 -1.65 -28.92
C LYS A 258 -32.08 -1.50 -28.42
N GLU A 259 -32.62 -2.49 -27.72
CA GLU A 259 -33.97 -2.43 -27.16
C GLU A 259 -34.03 -1.38 -26.03
N GLY A 260 -34.77 -0.29 -26.26
CA GLY A 260 -35.00 0.80 -25.30
C GLY A 260 -34.33 2.15 -25.63
N TRP A 261 -33.54 2.26 -26.71
CA TRP A 261 -32.75 3.45 -27.05
C TRP A 261 -33.16 4.11 -28.38
N GLU A 262 -34.40 3.89 -28.84
CA GLU A 262 -34.83 4.25 -30.21
C GLU A 262 -34.78 5.75 -30.55
N THR A 263 -34.82 6.63 -29.55
CA THR A 263 -34.79 8.10 -29.75
C THR A 263 -33.40 8.73 -29.61
N VAL A 264 -32.41 7.99 -29.09
CA VAL A 264 -31.06 8.51 -28.84
C VAL A 264 -30.16 8.12 -30.00
N THR A 265 -29.51 9.11 -30.62
CA THR A 265 -28.65 8.90 -31.79
C THR A 265 -27.18 8.74 -31.43
N GLU A 266 -26.72 9.43 -30.38
CA GLU A 266 -25.34 9.40 -29.90
C GLU A 266 -25.28 9.25 -28.37
N CYS A 267 -24.26 8.55 -27.90
CA CYS A 267 -23.90 8.48 -26.48
C CYS A 267 -22.45 8.92 -26.27
N ARG A 268 -22.13 9.29 -25.04
CA ARG A 268 -20.80 9.79 -24.67
C ARG A 268 -20.18 8.89 -23.63
N TYR A 269 -18.91 8.55 -23.84
CA TYR A 269 -18.16 7.69 -22.95
C TYR A 269 -16.77 8.29 -22.69
N ARG A 270 -16.15 7.86 -21.60
CA ARG A 270 -14.89 8.41 -21.13
C ARG A 270 -13.72 7.68 -21.77
N ASP A 271 -13.31 8.14 -22.95
CA ASP A 271 -12.09 7.71 -23.60
C ASP A 271 -11.59 8.81 -24.58
N TYR A 272 -10.34 8.71 -25.03
CA TYR A 272 -9.76 9.64 -26.00
C TYR A 272 -9.71 8.99 -27.39
N ARG A 273 -10.90 8.82 -28.01
CA ARG A 273 -11.08 8.19 -29.32
C ARG A 273 -11.72 9.13 -30.33
N ASN A 274 -11.42 8.90 -31.60
CA ASN A 274 -12.04 9.64 -32.71
C ASN A 274 -13.49 9.18 -32.93
N ALA A 275 -14.37 10.10 -33.34
CA ALA A 275 -15.80 9.83 -33.48
C ALA A 275 -16.17 8.98 -34.71
N GLN A 276 -15.33 8.94 -35.75
CA GLN A 276 -15.63 8.21 -36.99
C GLN A 276 -15.09 6.77 -36.96
N ASP A 277 -13.79 6.62 -36.70
CA ASP A 277 -13.12 5.31 -36.79
C ASP A 277 -13.00 4.59 -35.44
N TYR A 278 -13.44 5.22 -34.34
CA TYR A 278 -13.30 4.74 -32.96
C TYR A 278 -11.88 4.35 -32.52
N ASN A 279 -10.87 4.67 -33.33
CA ASN A 279 -9.45 4.49 -33.02
C ASN A 279 -8.96 5.51 -31.98
N LEU A 280 -7.87 5.16 -31.30
CA LEU A 280 -7.22 6.03 -30.31
C LEU A 280 -6.76 7.32 -30.97
N SER A 281 -7.13 8.46 -30.38
CA SER A 281 -6.78 9.78 -30.89
C SER A 281 -5.34 10.15 -30.57
N GLU A 282 -4.77 11.12 -31.27
CA GLU A 282 -3.45 11.69 -30.95
C GLU A 282 -3.39 12.24 -29.51
N GLN A 283 -4.53 12.76 -29.03
CA GLN A 283 -4.67 13.25 -27.65
C GLN A 283 -4.40 12.15 -26.62
N PHE A 284 -4.80 10.91 -26.89
CA PHE A 284 -4.56 9.77 -26.02
C PHE A 284 -3.06 9.52 -25.84
N TRP A 285 -2.33 9.43 -26.97
CA TRP A 285 -0.90 9.16 -26.97
C TRP A 285 -0.09 10.29 -26.33
N PHE A 286 -0.50 11.54 -26.58
CA PHE A 286 0.11 12.70 -25.93
C PHE A 286 -0.10 12.68 -24.41
N LEU A 287 -1.32 12.39 -23.95
CA LEU A 287 -1.62 12.25 -22.52
C LEU A 287 -0.84 11.10 -21.89
N LEU A 288 -0.73 9.97 -22.59
CA LEU A 288 0.06 8.83 -22.13
C LEU A 288 1.55 9.20 -21.97
N ALA A 289 2.12 9.91 -22.95
CA ALA A 289 3.50 10.38 -22.88
C ALA A 289 3.74 11.30 -21.68
N ILE A 290 2.85 12.25 -21.43
CA ILE A 290 2.95 13.15 -20.26
C ILE A 290 2.81 12.37 -18.95
N ARG A 291 1.90 11.39 -18.87
CA ARG A 291 1.75 10.54 -17.67
C ARG A 291 3.04 9.78 -17.36
N LEU A 292 3.69 9.20 -18.38
CA LEU A 292 4.96 8.49 -18.23
C LEU A 292 6.11 9.44 -17.87
N ALA A 293 6.20 10.61 -18.51
CA ALA A 293 7.20 11.62 -18.19
C ALA A 293 7.06 12.12 -16.75
N PHE A 294 5.83 12.37 -16.29
CA PHE A 294 5.54 12.73 -14.91
C PHE A 294 5.98 11.62 -13.93
N LEU A 295 5.68 10.36 -14.23
CA LEU A 295 6.06 9.23 -13.36
C LEU A 295 7.58 9.16 -13.18
N ILE A 296 8.34 9.21 -14.28
CA ILE A 296 9.81 9.19 -14.24
C ILE A 296 10.33 10.36 -13.41
N LEU A 297 9.83 11.58 -13.66
CA LEU A 297 10.26 12.77 -12.91
C LEU A 297 9.93 12.66 -11.42
N PHE A 298 8.72 12.21 -11.08
CA PHE A 298 8.26 12.04 -9.71
C PHE A 298 9.14 11.03 -8.94
N GLU A 299 9.43 9.89 -9.55
CA GLU A 299 10.29 8.85 -8.95
C GLU A 299 11.70 9.38 -8.69
N HIS A 300 12.34 10.01 -9.68
CA HIS A 300 13.70 10.54 -9.53
C HIS A 300 13.77 11.64 -8.46
N VAL A 301 12.78 12.55 -8.41
CA VAL A 301 12.72 13.60 -7.38
C VAL A 301 12.57 12.99 -5.99
N ALA A 302 11.68 12.01 -5.81
CA ALA A 302 11.48 11.35 -4.53
C ALA A 302 12.73 10.58 -4.07
N LEU A 303 13.43 9.91 -4.99
CA LEU A 303 14.71 9.24 -4.69
C LEU A 303 15.80 10.25 -4.29
N CYS A 304 15.91 11.37 -4.99
CA CYS A 304 16.83 12.45 -4.62
C CYS A 304 16.55 12.98 -3.21
N ILE A 305 15.27 13.20 -2.86
CA ILE A 305 14.87 13.65 -1.52
C ILE A 305 15.24 12.59 -0.46
N LYS A 306 15.02 11.29 -0.73
CA LYS A 306 15.44 10.20 0.17
C LYS A 306 16.94 10.23 0.42
N LEU A 307 17.75 10.42 -0.63
CA LEU A 307 19.22 10.48 -0.53
C LEU A 307 19.67 11.70 0.29
N ILE A 308 19.05 12.86 0.08
CA ILE A 308 19.34 14.09 0.85
C ILE A 308 18.99 13.89 2.33
N ALA A 309 17.84 13.28 2.63
CA ALA A 309 17.42 12.99 3.99
C ALA A 309 18.39 12.02 4.70
N ALA A 310 18.83 10.97 4.00
CA ALA A 310 19.82 10.02 4.49
C ALA A 310 21.19 10.67 4.73
N TRP A 311 21.56 11.67 3.93
CA TRP A 311 22.79 12.43 4.15
C TRP A 311 22.72 13.36 5.38
N PHE A 312 21.53 13.94 5.65
CA PHE A 312 21.34 14.88 6.76
C PHE A 312 21.25 14.19 8.12
N VAL A 313 20.64 13.00 8.18
CA VAL A 313 20.40 12.27 9.44
C VAL A 313 21.47 11.18 9.62
N PRO A 314 22.43 11.34 10.55
CA PRO A 314 23.44 10.31 10.78
C PRO A 314 22.80 9.06 11.44
N ASP A 315 23.21 7.87 10.99
CA ASP A 315 22.67 6.58 11.49
C ASP A 315 22.86 6.37 12.99
N VAL A 316 23.94 6.92 13.56
CA VAL A 316 24.23 6.83 15.00
C VAL A 316 24.20 8.23 15.62
N PRO A 317 23.34 8.46 16.64
CA PRO A 317 23.32 9.74 17.33
C PRO A 317 24.66 10.01 18.02
N ARG A 318 25.16 11.25 17.88
CA ARG A 318 26.48 11.67 18.40
C ARG A 318 26.66 11.37 19.90
N LYS A 319 25.59 11.49 20.69
CA LYS A 319 25.59 11.17 22.13
C LYS A 319 25.99 9.72 22.41
N VAL A 320 25.36 8.77 21.72
CA VAL A 320 25.67 7.34 21.88
C VAL A 320 27.10 7.05 21.42
N ASN A 321 27.55 7.66 20.32
CA ASN A 321 28.92 7.47 19.86
C ASN A 321 29.95 7.98 20.90
N ASN A 322 29.69 9.15 21.49
CA ASN A 322 30.53 9.70 22.55
C ASN A 322 30.53 8.83 23.83
N ASP A 323 29.36 8.31 24.22
CA ASP A 323 29.22 7.42 25.38
C ASP A 323 29.96 6.10 25.16
N VAL A 324 29.86 5.51 23.96
CA VAL A 324 30.60 4.29 23.57
C VAL A 324 32.10 4.55 23.58
N LEU A 325 32.54 5.69 23.04
CA LEU A 325 33.95 6.08 23.01
C LEU A 325 34.50 6.28 24.42
N SER A 326 33.77 6.99 25.29
CA SER A 326 34.12 7.21 26.70
C SER A 326 34.23 5.88 27.47
N ASN A 327 33.26 4.99 27.31
CA ASN A 327 33.28 3.66 27.91
C ASN A 327 34.46 2.81 27.41
N LYS A 328 34.80 2.90 26.12
CA LYS A 328 35.95 2.21 25.54
C LYS A 328 37.26 2.76 26.09
N PHE A 329 37.40 4.08 26.16
CA PHE A 329 38.56 4.75 26.74
C PHE A 329 38.78 4.34 28.21
N GLY A 330 37.72 4.38 29.02
CA GLY A 330 37.78 3.95 30.43
C GLY A 330 38.17 2.47 30.60
N ARG A 331 37.71 1.57 29.72
CA ARG A 331 38.13 0.16 29.73
C ARG A 331 39.61 -0.01 29.40
N VAL A 332 40.13 0.73 28.41
CA VAL A 332 41.55 0.69 28.04
C VAL A 332 42.42 1.22 29.16
N GLN A 333 42.03 2.34 29.79
CA GLN A 333 42.77 2.92 30.92
C GLN A 333 42.85 1.96 32.12
N LYS A 334 41.74 1.27 32.44
CA LYS A 334 41.73 0.23 33.49
C LYS A 334 42.67 -0.93 33.16
N LYS A 335 42.69 -1.40 31.90
CA LYS A 335 43.62 -2.45 31.45
C LYS A 335 45.09 -2.00 31.55
N MET A 336 45.42 -0.79 31.11
CA MET A 336 46.80 -0.28 31.23
C MET A 336 47.24 -0.14 32.69
N LYS A 337 46.37 0.31 33.59
CA LYS A 337 46.67 0.40 35.02
C LYS A 337 46.92 -0.97 35.63
N TYR A 338 46.11 -1.97 35.27
CA TYR A 338 46.29 -3.35 35.69
C TYR A 338 47.62 -3.95 35.20
N GLU A 339 47.97 -3.78 33.92
CA GLU A 339 49.24 -4.26 33.38
C GLU A 339 50.45 -3.58 34.03
N ARG A 340 50.40 -2.27 34.30
CA ARG A 340 51.47 -1.59 35.07
C ARG A 340 51.63 -2.18 36.47
N GLN A 341 50.53 -2.44 37.18
CA GLN A 341 50.58 -3.04 38.51
C GLN A 341 51.12 -4.48 38.47
N LYS A 342 50.86 -5.21 37.40
CA LYS A 342 51.39 -6.56 37.17
C LYS A 342 52.89 -6.55 36.89
N LEU A 343 53.41 -5.57 36.14
CA LEU A 343 54.84 -5.40 35.86
C LEU A 343 55.66 -4.93 37.06
N GLN A 344 55.01 -4.34 38.08
CA GLN A 344 55.65 -3.87 39.31
C GLN A 344 55.66 -4.93 40.43
N ARG A 345 55.02 -6.08 40.21
CA ARG A 345 55.11 -7.27 41.06
C ARG A 345 56.01 -8.28 40.39
#